data_AF-A0A2J6X536-F1
#
_entry.id   AF-A0A2J6X536-F1
#
_cell.length_a   1.000
_cell.length_b   1.000
_cell.length_c   1.000
_cell.angle_alpha   90.00
_cell.angle_beta   90.00
_cell.angle_gamma   90.00
#
_symmetry.space_group_name_H-M   'P 1'
#
loop_
_entity.id
_entity.type
_entity.pdbx_description
1 polymer ?
#
loop_
_entity_poly.entity_id
_entity_poly.type
_entity_poly.pdbx_seq_one_letter_code
_entity_poly.pdbx_strand_id
1 'polypeptide(L)' 'AVLVQTASKFKSDIKIEKDGKVVSAKSILGVLSLGAEKGSTITVTVDGVDEEEALKTIEELVNNNFGDAE' A
#
# COMPACT_ATOMS: atom_id res chain seq x y z
N ALA A 1 9.23 -4.25 3.42
CA ALA A 1 9.32 -4.25 1.93
C ALA A 1 8.23 -5.07 1.23
N VAL A 2 7.37 -5.80 1.97
CA VAL A 2 6.35 -6.70 1.38
C VAL A 2 5.28 -5.91 0.60
N LEU A 3 4.80 -4.79 1.15
CA LEU A 3 3.81 -3.92 0.49
C LEU A 3 4.24 -3.53 -0.94
N VAL A 4 5.48 -3.04 -1.09
CA VAL A 4 6.00 -2.57 -2.39
C VAL A 4 6.10 -3.70 -3.39
N GLN A 5 6.55 -4.87 -2.94
CA GLN A 5 6.64 -6.06 -3.79
C GLN A 5 5.26 -6.53 -4.23
N THR A 6 4.28 -6.55 -3.32
CA THR A 6 2.90 -6.89 -3.63
C THR A 6 2.28 -5.88 -4.59
N ALA A 7 2.41 -4.58 -4.31
CA ALA A 7 1.91 -3.51 -5.18
C ALA A 7 2.53 -3.57 -6.58
N SER A 8 3.81 -3.95 -6.70
CA SER A 8 4.52 -4.04 -7.98
C SER A 8 4.08 -5.24 -8.84
N LYS A 9 3.35 -6.21 -8.28
CA LYS A 9 2.78 -7.34 -9.05
C LYS A 9 1.56 -6.92 -9.87
N PHE A 10 0.87 -5.87 -9.45
CA PHE A 10 -0.34 -5.37 -10.09
C PHE A 10 -0.02 -4.33 -11.17
N LYS A 11 -0.83 -4.32 -12.22
CA LYS A 11 -0.75 -3.30 -13.27
C LYS A 11 -1.34 -1.97 -12.81
N SER A 12 -2.35 -2.01 -11.94
CA SER A 12 -3.02 -0.83 -11.38
C SER A 12 -2.07 0.11 -10.67
N ASP A 13 -2.35 1.40 -10.78
CA ASP A 13 -1.65 2.43 -10.03
C ASP A 13 -2.18 2.44 -8.60
N ILE A 14 -1.30 2.14 -7.64
CA ILE A 14 -1.65 2.06 -6.22
C ILE A 14 -1.00 3.24 -5.52
N LYS A 15 -1.84 4.12 -4.96
CA LYS A 15 -1.44 5.32 -4.23
C LYS A 15 -1.85 5.21 -2.78
N ILE A 16 -1.01 5.74 -1.90
CA ILE A 16 -1.25 5.80 -0.47
C ILE A 16 -1.14 7.25 -0.04
N GLU A 17 -2.17 7.73 0.63
CA GLU A 17 -2.22 9.05 1.23
C GLU A 17 -2.20 8.94 2.75
N LYS A 18 -1.37 9.77 3.39
CA LYS A 18 -1.35 9.96 4.84
C LYS A 18 -1.10 11.44 5.11
N ASP A 19 -1.93 12.07 5.95
CA ASP A 19 -1.78 13.49 6.35
C ASP A 19 -1.62 14.44 5.14
N GLY A 20 -2.36 14.20 4.05
CA GLY A 20 -2.30 14.99 2.80
C GLY A 20 -1.06 14.73 1.92
N LYS A 21 -0.19 13.79 2.32
CA LYS A 21 0.96 13.36 1.52
C LYS A 21 0.60 12.10 0.75
N VAL A 22 0.62 12.19 -0.58
CA VAL A 22 0.34 11.08 -1.49
C VAL A 22 1.65 10.50 -2.02
N VAL A 23 1.80 9.17 -1.95
CA VAL A 23 2.95 8.44 -2.50
C VAL A 23 2.49 7.21 -3.27
N SER A 24 3.31 6.72 -4.19
CA SER A 24 3.05 5.44 -4.87
C SER A 24 3.46 4.27 -3.97
N ALA A 25 2.56 3.30 -3.81
CA ALA A 25 2.84 2.06 -3.08
C ALA A 25 3.92 1.19 -3.77
N LYS A 26 4.15 1.41 -5.06
CA LYS A 26 5.21 0.73 -5.84
C LYS A 26 6.60 1.34 -5.61
N SER A 27 6.69 2.50 -4.97
CA SER A 27 7.96 3.15 -4.67
C SER A 27 8.36 2.94 -3.21
N ILE A 28 9.39 2.12 -2.98
CA ILE A 28 9.92 1.89 -1.63
C ILE A 28 10.33 3.17 -0.93
N LEU A 29 10.94 4.12 -1.65
CA LEU A 29 11.33 5.41 -1.08
C LEU A 29 10.12 6.24 -0.67
N GLY A 30 9.04 6.22 -1.46
CA GLY A 30 7.79 6.91 -1.15
C GLY A 30 7.13 6.35 0.10
N VAL A 31 7.01 5.03 0.18
CA VAL A 31 6.42 4.33 1.33
C VAL A 31 7.23 4.57 2.61
N LEU A 32 8.57 4.48 2.55
CA LEU A 32 9.44 4.78 3.69
C LEU A 32 9.33 6.26 4.12
N SER A 33 9.22 7.18 3.15
CA SER A 33 9.06 8.62 3.41
C SER A 33 7.68 8.99 3.95
N LEU A 34 6.66 8.15 3.75
CA LEU A 34 5.33 8.37 4.31
C LEU A 34 5.33 8.17 5.83
N GLY A 35 6.26 7.36 6.36
CA GLY A 35 6.37 7.10 7.80
C GLY A 35 5.06 6.60 8.39
N ALA A 36 4.34 5.74 7.67
CA ALA A 36 3.13 5.13 8.19
C ALA A 36 3.50 4.16 9.32
N GLU A 37 3.09 4.49 10.53
CA GLU A 37 3.33 3.71 11.75
C GLU A 37 2.07 2.96 12.15
N LYS A 38 2.21 1.88 12.92
CA LYS A 38 1.07 1.10 13.40
C LYS A 38 0.09 2.01 14.16
N GLY A 39 -1.18 2.00 13.75
CA GLY A 39 -2.21 2.90 14.29
C GLY A 39 -2.41 4.19 13.48
N SER A 40 -1.59 4.45 12.46
CA SER A 40 -1.86 5.52 11.49
C SER A 40 -3.05 5.15 10.60
N THR A 41 -3.91 6.13 10.32
CA THR A 41 -4.90 6.03 9.25
C THR A 41 -4.26 6.43 7.93
N ILE A 42 -4.43 5.60 6.91
CA ILE A 42 -4.00 5.88 5.54
C ILE A 42 -5.17 5.69 4.60
N THR A 43 -5.18 6.43 3.50
CA THR A 43 -6.13 6.24 2.40
C THR A 43 -5.41 5.57 1.26
N VAL A 44 -5.94 4.44 0.79
CA VAL A 44 -5.39 3.73 -0.37
C VAL A 44 -6.32 3.97 -1.56
N THR A 45 -5.75 4.38 -2.67
CA THR A 45 -6.47 4.54 -3.95
C THR A 45 -5.82 3.63 -4.96
N VAL A 46 -6.63 2.81 -5.61
CA VAL A 46 -6.19 1.91 -6.67
C VAL A 46 -6.96 2.25 -7.92
N ASP A 47 -6.26 2.41 -9.03
CA ASP A 47 -6.84 2.72 -10.33
C ASP A 47 -6.21 1.82 -11.39
N GLY A 48 -7.04 1.00 -12.05
CA GLY A 48 -6.56 0.17 -13.16
C GLY A 48 -7.35 -1.12 -13.39
N VAL A 49 -6.84 -1.93 -14.31
CA VAL A 49 -7.56 -3.13 -14.81
C VAL A 49 -7.68 -4.26 -13.79
N ASP A 50 -6.84 -4.24 -12.76
CA ASP A 50 -6.79 -5.22 -11.67
C ASP A 50 -7.03 -4.52 -10.31
N GLU A 51 -7.80 -3.43 -10.31
CA GLU A 51 -8.00 -2.58 -9.14
C GLU A 51 -8.68 -3.30 -7.97
N GLU A 52 -9.70 -4.10 -8.24
CA GLU A 52 -10.42 -4.86 -7.20
C GLU A 52 -9.51 -5.89 -6.52
N GLU A 53 -8.72 -6.62 -7.30
CA GLU A 53 -7.81 -7.64 -6.79
C GLU A 53 -6.63 -7.02 -6.04
N ALA A 54 -6.08 -5.94 -6.58
CA ALA A 54 -5.01 -5.17 -5.95
C ALA A 54 -5.47 -4.56 -4.62
N LEU A 55 -6.64 -3.93 -4.58
CA LEU A 55 -7.19 -3.33 -3.36
C LEU A 55 -7.39 -4.40 -2.28
N LYS A 56 -8.03 -5.52 -2.63
CA LYS A 56 -8.27 -6.63 -1.70
C LYS A 56 -6.96 -7.21 -1.15
N THR A 57 -5.98 -7.44 -2.02
CA THR A 57 -4.68 -7.97 -1.61
C THR A 57 -3.93 -7.00 -0.69
N ILE A 58 -3.98 -5.70 -0.99
CA ILE A 58 -3.36 -4.66 -0.16
C ILE A 58 -4.07 -4.57 1.21
N GLU A 59 -5.39 -4.63 1.24
CA GLU A 59 -6.19 -4.66 2.46
C GLU A 59 -5.85 -5.87 3.34
N GLU A 60 -5.82 -7.08 2.76
CA GLU A 60 -5.41 -8.30 3.47
C GLU A 60 -3.98 -8.19 4.01
N LEU A 61 -3.08 -7.58 3.24
CA LEU A 61 -1.70 -7.39 3.66
C LEU A 61 -1.56 -6.40 4.81
N VAL A 62 -2.34 -5.32 4.83
CA VAL A 62 -2.38 -4.35 5.93
C VAL A 62 -3.01 -4.98 7.18
N ASN A 63 -4.10 -5.73 7.02
CA ASN A 63 -4.77 -6.44 8.13
C ASN A 63 -3.89 -7.53 8.75
N ASN A 64 -3.07 -8.20 7.93
CA ASN A 64 -2.06 -9.16 8.37
C ASN A 64 -0.74 -8.48 8.81
N ASN A 65 -0.77 -7.19 9.14
CA ASN A 65 0.35 -6.44 9.68
C ASN A 65 1.60 -6.54 8.78
N PHE A 66 1.42 -6.46 7.45
CA PHE A 66 2.45 -6.59 6.42
C PHE A 66 3.18 -7.94 6.36
N GLY A 67 2.61 -8.98 6.97
CA GLY A 67 3.23 -10.30 7.08
C GLY A 67 4.20 -10.42 8.24
N ASP A 68 4.26 -9.43 9.14
CA ASP A 68 4.84 -9.61 10.48
C ASP A 68 3.85 -10.44 11.31
N ALA A 69 3.91 -11.75 11.12
CA ALA A 69 3.51 -12.69 12.15
C ALA A 69 4.56 -12.57 13.27
N GLU A 70 4.18 -12.02 14.41
CA GLU A 70 4.81 -12.45 15.67
C GLU A 70 4.60 -13.96 15.85
#